data_AF-A0A2H9RL08-F1
#
_entry.id   AF-A0A2H9RL08-F1
#
_cell.length_a   1.000
_cell.length_b   1.000
_cell.length_c   1.000
_cell.angle_alpha   90.00
_cell.angle_beta   90.00
_cell.angle_gamma   90.00
#
_symmetry.space_group_name_H-M   'P 1'
#
loop_
_entity.id
_entity.type
_entity.pdbx_description
1 polymer ?
#
loop_
_entity_poly.entity_id
_entity_poly.type
_entity_poly.pdbx_seq_one_letter_code
_entity_poly.pdbx_strand_id
1 'polypeptide(L)'
;MITNELVNVPERTNVYRAALKEAMGILADDERTIFLGQTVGFPGSRFTFGTLEDIPAEKRIELPIMEDTQMGMSIGMALEGYIPVTVYPRVDFLLLASNQLVNHLDKMHEMSRGQHDPHVIIRAVVGSRNPIYPGPQHCQDHTGAFTSMLQRVNVTRLTQPEQIVPAYQRALERKGPSLLIEYGDLHFK
;
A
#
# COMPACT_ATOMS: atom_id res chain seq x y z
N MET A 1 -8.51 6.73 -43.26
CA MET A 1 -9.49 6.42 -42.21
C MET A 1 -9.27 4.97 -41.82
N ILE A 2 -8.50 4.70 -40.77
CA ILE A 2 -8.28 3.35 -40.24
C ILE A 2 -8.93 3.36 -38.87
N THR A 3 -10.01 2.59 -38.72
CA THR A 3 -10.76 2.45 -37.47
C THR A 3 -9.94 1.60 -36.51
N ASN A 4 -9.52 2.22 -35.41
CA ASN A 4 -8.84 1.56 -34.31
C ASN A 4 -9.92 0.84 -33.48
N GLU A 5 -10.37 -0.32 -33.95
CA GLU A 5 -11.21 -1.21 -33.14
C GLU A 5 -10.34 -1.77 -32.03
N LEU A 6 -10.47 -1.15 -30.86
CA LEU A 6 -10.00 -1.69 -29.59
C LEU A 6 -10.61 -3.07 -29.44
N VAL A 7 -9.79 -4.11 -29.63
CA VAL A 7 -10.14 -5.48 -29.30
C VAL A 7 -10.53 -5.48 -27.84
N ASN A 8 -11.84 -5.55 -27.57
CA ASN A 8 -12.39 -5.69 -26.25
C ASN A 8 -12.12 -7.14 -25.80
N VAL A 9 -10.88 -7.39 -25.37
CA VAL A 9 -10.52 -8.64 -24.69
C VAL A 9 -11.30 -8.62 -23.38
N PRO A 10 -12.18 -9.62 -23.11
CA PRO A 10 -12.89 -9.68 -21.85
C PRO A 10 -11.84 -9.70 -20.73
N GLU A 11 -11.82 -8.69 -19.87
CA GLU A 11 -10.93 -8.65 -18.71
C GLU A 11 -11.35 -9.86 -17.85
N ARG A 12 -10.59 -10.97 -17.91
CA ARG A 12 -10.73 -12.02 -16.90
C ARG A 12 -10.58 -11.32 -15.57
N THR A 13 -11.63 -11.29 -14.76
CA THR A 13 -11.58 -10.69 -13.42
C THR A 13 -10.49 -11.39 -12.64
N ASN A 14 -9.37 -10.71 -12.49
CA ASN A 14 -8.22 -11.21 -11.76
C ASN A 14 -8.60 -11.29 -10.29
N VAL A 15 -8.60 -12.50 -9.72
CA VAL A 15 -9.11 -12.75 -8.36
C VAL A 15 -8.29 -11.98 -7.32
N TYR A 16 -6.98 -11.86 -7.52
CA TYR A 16 -6.08 -11.11 -6.64
C TYR A 16 -6.38 -9.60 -6.67
N ARG A 17 -6.50 -9.00 -7.86
CA ARG A 17 -6.85 -7.58 -8.02
C ARG A 17 -8.26 -7.28 -7.53
N ALA A 18 -9.22 -8.18 -7.75
CA ALA A 18 -10.58 -8.03 -7.26
C ALA A 18 -10.62 -7.99 -5.73
N ALA A 19 -9.89 -8.91 -5.07
CA ALA A 19 -9.78 -8.91 -3.61
C ALA A 19 -9.07 -7.66 -3.07
N LEU A 20 -8.09 -7.10 -3.79
CA LEU A 20 -7.52 -5.79 -3.44
C LEU A 20 -8.53 -4.66 -3.55
N LYS A 21 -9.30 -4.58 -4.65
CA LYS A 21 -10.34 -3.56 -4.82
C LYS A 21 -11.39 -3.65 -3.71
N GLU A 22 -11.83 -4.86 -3.38
CA GLU A 22 -12.75 -5.12 -2.27
C GLU A 22 -12.16 -4.63 -0.94
N ALA A 23 -10.91 -4.99 -0.63
CA ALA A 23 -10.23 -4.56 0.58
C ALA A 23 -10.11 -3.03 0.67
N MET A 24 -9.79 -2.34 -0.43
CA MET A 24 -9.72 -0.88 -0.46
C MET A 24 -11.10 -0.26 -0.23
N GLY A 25 -12.17 -0.84 -0.77
CA GLY A 25 -13.55 -0.43 -0.50
C GLY A 25 -13.89 -0.52 0.99
N ILE A 26 -13.58 -1.66 1.62
CA ILE A 26 -13.79 -1.87 3.07
C ILE A 26 -13.04 -0.82 3.90
N LEU A 27 -11.77 -0.54 3.58
CA LEU A 27 -11.01 0.50 4.27
C LEU A 27 -11.63 1.89 4.07
N ALA A 28 -12.15 2.16 2.87
CA ALA A 28 -12.77 3.42 2.52
C ALA A 28 -14.14 3.64 3.16
N ASP A 29 -14.78 2.62 3.71
CA ASP A 29 -16.02 2.79 4.51
C ASP A 29 -15.74 3.43 5.88
N ASP A 30 -14.51 3.30 6.41
CA ASP A 30 -14.11 4.00 7.64
C ASP A 30 -13.85 5.48 7.35
N GLU A 31 -14.53 6.38 8.08
CA GLU A 31 -14.41 7.83 7.92
C GLU A 31 -13.02 8.37 8.26
N ARG A 32 -12.26 7.64 9.09
CA ARG A 32 -10.89 8.02 9.48
C ARG A 32 -9.89 7.69 8.38
N THR A 33 -10.23 6.81 7.44
CA THR A 33 -9.31 6.35 6.40
C THR A 33 -9.11 7.38 5.32
N ILE A 34 -7.83 7.67 5.02
CA ILE A 34 -7.40 8.46 3.86
C ILE A 34 -6.29 7.72 3.13
N PHE A 35 -6.39 7.63 1.80
CA PHE A 35 -5.37 7.02 0.95
C PHE A 35 -4.41 8.10 0.45
N LEU A 36 -3.10 7.88 0.59
CA LEU A 36 -2.09 8.86 0.20
C LEU A 36 -0.85 8.20 -0.39
N GLY A 37 -0.19 8.90 -1.33
CA GLY A 37 1.05 8.43 -1.94
C GLY A 37 1.16 8.81 -3.41
N GLN A 38 2.05 8.14 -4.15
CA GLN A 38 2.13 8.30 -5.60
C GLN A 38 1.11 7.42 -6.29
N THR A 39 0.53 7.90 -7.40
CA THR A 39 -0.42 7.17 -8.25
C THR A 39 -1.65 6.69 -7.48
N VAL A 40 -2.16 7.54 -6.59
CA VAL A 40 -3.42 7.31 -5.84
C VAL A 40 -4.53 8.22 -6.38
N GLY A 41 -4.24 9.48 -6.66
CA GLY A 41 -5.18 10.45 -7.23
C GLY A 41 -5.30 10.34 -8.74
N PHE A 42 -4.22 9.97 -9.42
CA PHE A 42 -4.14 9.98 -10.89
C PHE A 42 -3.68 8.64 -11.48
N PRO A 43 -4.07 8.33 -12.73
CA PRO A 43 -3.58 7.16 -13.44
C PRO A 43 -2.06 7.17 -13.57
N GLY A 44 -1.39 6.09 -13.17
CA GLY A 44 0.06 5.96 -13.35
C GLY A 44 0.56 4.53 -13.18
N SER A 45 0.23 3.89 -12.07
CA SER A 45 0.56 2.48 -11.83
C SER A 45 -0.71 1.63 -11.76
N ARG A 46 -0.71 0.52 -12.50
CA ARG A 46 -1.84 -0.42 -12.52
C ARG A 46 -1.96 -1.19 -11.20
N PHE A 47 -0.87 -1.29 -10.43
CA PHE A 47 -0.86 -1.96 -9.13
C PHE A 47 -1.53 -1.11 -8.03
N THR A 48 -1.39 0.21 -8.12
CA THR A 48 -1.88 1.17 -7.12
C THR A 48 -3.19 1.79 -7.59
N PHE A 49 -3.16 2.74 -8.53
CA PHE A 49 -4.33 3.44 -9.04
C PHE A 49 -5.42 2.48 -9.51
N GLY A 50 -5.03 1.41 -10.22
CA GLY A 50 -5.97 0.39 -10.71
C GLY A 50 -6.71 -0.41 -9.62
N THR A 51 -6.36 -0.23 -8.35
CA THR A 51 -7.07 -0.80 -7.19
C THR A 51 -7.75 0.26 -6.31
N LEU A 52 -7.53 1.55 -6.64
CA LEU A 52 -8.07 2.70 -5.92
C LEU A 52 -9.02 3.56 -6.77
N GLU A 53 -9.25 3.17 -8.03
CA GLU A 53 -10.05 3.93 -9.01
C GLU A 53 -11.50 4.17 -8.57
N ASP A 54 -12.08 3.24 -7.81
CA ASP A 54 -13.45 3.34 -7.29
C ASP A 54 -13.53 4.09 -5.95
N ILE A 55 -12.38 4.46 -5.37
CA ILE A 55 -12.35 5.18 -4.09
C ILE A 55 -12.66 6.66 -4.35
N PRO A 56 -13.54 7.30 -3.54
CA PRO A 56 -13.87 8.72 -3.69
C PRO A 56 -12.62 9.61 -3.72
N ALA A 57 -12.63 10.63 -4.59
CA ALA A 57 -11.46 11.48 -4.82
C ALA A 57 -11.08 12.27 -3.55
N GLU A 58 -12.05 12.65 -2.74
CA GLU A 58 -11.87 13.32 -1.45
C GLU A 58 -11.15 12.47 -0.39
N LYS A 59 -11.15 11.13 -0.55
CA LYS A 59 -10.38 10.22 0.29
C LYS A 59 -8.98 9.92 -0.25
N ARG A 60 -8.57 10.55 -1.36
CA ARG A 60 -7.29 10.28 -2.04
C ARG A 60 -6.43 11.54 -2.12
N ILE A 61 -5.22 11.47 -1.59
CA ILE A 61 -4.23 12.56 -1.60
C ILE A 61 -3.03 12.12 -2.44
N GLU A 62 -2.91 12.65 -3.65
CA GLU A 62 -1.70 12.48 -4.45
C GLU A 62 -0.54 13.27 -3.83
N LEU A 63 0.62 12.64 -3.71
CA LEU A 63 1.85 13.26 -3.23
C LEU A 63 2.92 13.29 -4.33
N PRO A 64 3.83 14.29 -4.29
CA PRO A 64 5.10 14.22 -5.01
C PRO A 64 5.90 12.94 -4.68
N ILE A 65 6.91 12.66 -5.49
CA ILE A 65 7.88 11.57 -5.24
C ILE A 65 8.79 12.01 -4.09
N MET A 66 8.40 11.68 -2.86
CA MET A 66 9.08 12.04 -1.61
C MET A 66 8.73 11.04 -0.50
N GLU A 67 9.26 9.82 -0.62
CA GLU A 67 8.86 8.66 0.19
C GLU A 67 9.07 8.86 1.70
N ASP A 68 10.19 9.45 2.12
CA ASP A 68 10.43 9.77 3.54
C ASP A 68 9.37 10.75 4.05
N THR A 69 9.16 11.87 3.35
CA THR A 69 8.13 12.86 3.70
C THR A 69 6.73 12.25 3.72
N GLN A 70 6.39 11.38 2.76
CA GLN A 70 5.11 10.67 2.72
C GLN A 70 4.88 9.84 3.99
N MET A 71 5.88 9.08 4.45
CA MET A 71 5.77 8.33 5.70
C MET A 71 5.64 9.27 6.89
N GLY A 72 6.44 10.34 6.96
CA GLY A 72 6.34 11.35 8.03
C GLY A 72 4.96 12.01 8.11
N MET A 73 4.38 12.39 6.96
CA MET A 73 3.01 12.90 6.87
C MET A 73 2.00 11.86 7.35
N SER A 74 2.16 10.59 6.96
CA SER A 74 1.29 9.49 7.40
C SER A 74 1.34 9.34 8.94
N ILE A 75 2.52 9.41 9.54
CA ILE A 75 2.66 9.38 11.00
C ILE A 75 1.92 10.56 11.65
N GLY A 76 2.10 11.78 11.14
CA GLY A 76 1.43 12.97 11.65
C GLY A 76 -0.10 12.88 11.57
N MET A 77 -0.64 12.43 10.44
CA MET A 77 -2.08 12.20 10.29
C MET A 77 -2.61 11.16 11.28
N ALA A 78 -1.85 10.08 11.50
CA ALA A 78 -2.22 9.03 12.43
C ALA A 78 -2.21 9.50 13.89
N LEU A 79 -1.33 10.43 14.26
CA LEU A 79 -1.32 11.06 15.59
C LEU A 79 -2.57 11.94 15.82
N GLU A 80 -3.12 12.52 14.76
CA GLU A 80 -4.37 13.29 14.79
C GLU A 80 -5.64 12.42 14.64
N GLY A 81 -5.49 11.09 14.68
CA GLY A 81 -6.62 10.15 14.71
C GLY A 81 -7.14 9.67 13.36
N TYR A 82 -6.51 10.06 12.25
CA TYR A 82 -6.76 9.46 10.93
C TYR A 82 -6.12 8.07 10.82
N ILE A 83 -6.56 7.27 9.84
CA ILE A 83 -5.95 5.99 9.45
C ILE A 83 -5.41 6.14 8.02
N PRO A 84 -4.19 6.66 7.86
CA PRO A 84 -3.57 6.77 6.55
C PRO A 84 -3.27 5.39 5.97
N VAL A 85 -3.82 5.14 4.77
CA VAL A 85 -3.44 4.03 3.89
C VAL A 85 -2.39 4.57 2.92
N THR A 86 -1.12 4.47 3.35
CA THR A 86 0.01 5.04 2.62
C THR A 86 0.52 4.05 1.58
N VAL A 87 0.46 4.44 0.32
CA VAL A 87 0.66 3.56 -0.83
C VAL A 87 2.00 3.84 -1.50
N TYR A 88 2.85 2.82 -1.55
CA TYR A 88 4.12 2.81 -2.26
C TYR A 88 3.97 1.94 -3.51
N PRO A 89 4.21 2.47 -4.71
CA PRO A 89 4.00 1.72 -5.94
C PRO A 89 4.94 0.53 -6.07
N ARG A 90 6.10 0.57 -5.39
CA ARG A 90 7.05 -0.55 -5.26
C ARG A 90 7.75 -0.56 -3.90
N VAL A 91 8.05 -1.76 -3.41
CA VAL A 91 8.84 -1.96 -2.18
C VAL A 91 10.27 -1.45 -2.31
N ASP A 92 10.81 -1.38 -3.55
CA ASP A 92 12.11 -0.76 -3.83
C ASP A 92 12.17 0.69 -3.32
N PHE A 93 11.07 1.44 -3.45
CA PHE A 93 11.00 2.84 -3.05
C PHE A 93 10.70 3.03 -1.56
N LEU A 94 10.09 2.02 -0.92
CA LEU A 94 9.90 2.03 0.54
C LEU A 94 11.25 2.12 1.28
N LEU A 95 12.37 1.75 0.65
CA LEU A 95 13.71 1.95 1.20
C LEU A 95 13.98 3.42 1.56
N LEU A 96 13.51 4.37 0.74
CA LEU A 96 13.68 5.80 1.01
C LEU A 96 12.88 6.27 2.24
N ALA A 97 11.78 5.59 2.57
CA ALA A 97 10.98 5.85 3.77
C ALA A 97 11.47 5.10 5.02
N SER A 98 12.58 4.33 4.92
CA SER A 98 13.03 3.46 6.02
C SER A 98 13.32 4.21 7.30
N ASN A 99 13.83 5.44 7.23
CA ASN A 99 14.09 6.24 8.43
C ASN A 99 12.78 6.49 9.22
N GLN A 100 11.77 7.04 8.56
CA GLN A 100 10.46 7.28 9.18
C GLN A 100 9.78 6.00 9.63
N LEU A 101 9.88 4.93 8.85
CA LEU A 101 9.28 3.65 9.19
C LEU A 101 9.95 2.99 10.41
N VAL A 102 11.27 2.84 10.37
CA VAL A 102 12.04 2.04 11.35
C VAL A 102 12.36 2.82 12.61
N ASN A 103 12.75 4.10 12.50
CA ASN A 103 13.18 4.88 13.66
C ASN A 103 12.04 5.65 14.32
N HIS A 104 10.96 5.96 13.59
CA HIS A 104 9.86 6.76 14.09
C HIS A 104 8.60 5.93 14.28
N LEU A 105 7.95 5.49 13.20
CA LEU A 105 6.67 4.78 13.26
C LEU A 105 6.73 3.52 14.12
N ASP A 106 7.74 2.66 13.91
CA ASP A 106 7.91 1.42 14.66
C ASP A 106 8.20 1.65 16.15
N LYS A 107 8.89 2.74 16.49
CA LYS A 107 9.34 3.03 17.86
C LYS A 107 8.41 3.96 18.63
N MET A 108 7.47 4.62 17.96
CA MET A 108 6.64 5.66 18.57
C MET A 108 5.92 5.19 19.84
N HIS A 109 5.35 3.99 19.81
CA HIS A 109 4.68 3.40 20.96
C HIS A 109 5.63 3.23 22.16
N GLU A 110 6.85 2.75 21.93
CA GLU A 110 7.83 2.55 22.99
C GLU A 110 8.39 3.90 23.49
N MET A 111 8.81 4.78 22.57
CA MET A 111 9.35 6.10 22.89
C MET A 111 8.38 6.96 23.68
N SER A 112 7.08 6.85 23.38
CA SER A 112 6.00 7.56 24.10
C SER A 112 5.49 6.82 25.34
N ARG A 113 6.09 5.68 25.73
CA ARG A 113 5.66 4.83 26.84
C ARG A 113 4.17 4.45 26.75
N GLY A 114 3.71 4.15 25.54
CA GLY A 114 2.34 3.75 25.22
C GLY A 114 1.35 4.91 25.06
N GLN A 115 1.79 6.17 25.12
CA GLN A 115 0.89 7.32 24.92
C GLN A 115 0.45 7.48 23.46
N HIS A 116 1.30 7.11 22.50
CA HIS A 116 1.02 7.22 21.07
C HIS A 116 1.24 5.90 20.34
N ASP A 117 0.19 5.37 19.70
CA ASP A 117 0.25 4.16 18.87
C ASP A 117 -0.31 4.47 17.47
N PRO A 118 0.43 5.23 16.64
CA PRO A 118 -0.06 5.73 15.36
C PRO A 118 -0.53 4.57 14.46
N HIS A 119 -1.76 4.67 14.01
CA HIS A 119 -2.43 3.67 13.19
C HIS A 119 -2.20 3.95 11.71
N VAL A 120 -1.14 3.39 11.14
CA VAL A 120 -0.78 3.54 9.73
C VAL A 120 -0.89 2.20 9.01
N ILE A 121 -1.62 2.17 7.89
CA ILE A 121 -1.66 1.00 7.00
C ILE A 121 -0.73 1.29 5.81
N ILE A 122 0.39 0.59 5.76
CA ILE A 122 1.39 0.74 4.70
C ILE A 122 1.15 -0.34 3.66
N ARG A 123 0.99 0.08 2.42
CA ARG A 123 0.81 -0.78 1.27
C ARG A 123 2.01 -0.64 0.35
N ALA A 124 2.68 -1.74 0.03
CA ALA A 124 3.80 -1.76 -0.91
C ALA A 124 3.77 -2.99 -1.81
N VAL A 125 4.22 -2.85 -3.04
CA VAL A 125 4.16 -3.92 -4.06
C VAL A 125 5.56 -4.42 -4.40
N VAL A 126 5.79 -5.72 -4.36
CA VAL A 126 6.94 -6.35 -5.04
C VAL A 126 6.68 -6.29 -6.53
N GLY A 127 7.51 -5.58 -7.29
CA GLY A 127 7.29 -5.35 -8.71
C GLY A 127 7.23 -6.64 -9.54
N SER A 128 6.35 -6.66 -10.54
CA SER A 128 6.16 -7.80 -11.45
C SER A 128 7.42 -8.08 -12.27
N ARG A 129 7.76 -9.35 -12.46
CA ARG A 129 8.79 -9.78 -13.43
C ARG A 129 8.20 -10.32 -14.72
N ASN A 130 6.89 -10.57 -14.72
CA ASN A 130 6.15 -11.10 -15.87
C ASN A 130 5.08 -10.10 -16.32
N PRO A 131 4.84 -9.96 -17.63
CA PRO A 131 5.57 -10.58 -18.74
C PRO A 131 6.91 -9.90 -19.07
N ILE A 132 7.19 -8.72 -18.50
CA ILE A 132 8.39 -7.93 -18.77
C ILE A 132 9.20 -7.77 -17.50
N TYR A 133 10.51 -8.06 -17.57
CA TYR A 133 11.44 -7.80 -16.49
C TYR A 133 11.81 -6.30 -16.45
N PRO A 134 11.47 -5.56 -15.38
CA PRO A 134 11.65 -4.11 -15.32
C PRO A 134 13.06 -3.68 -14.92
N GLY A 135 13.99 -4.62 -14.73
CA GLY A 135 15.34 -4.36 -14.25
C GLY A 135 15.51 -4.59 -12.74
N PRO A 136 16.77 -4.65 -12.28
CA PRO A 136 17.10 -5.09 -10.92
C PRO A 136 16.61 -4.13 -9.82
N GLN A 137 16.34 -2.87 -10.14
CA GLN A 137 15.88 -1.85 -9.17
C GLN A 137 14.36 -1.76 -9.05
N HIS A 138 13.60 -2.65 -9.72
CA HIS A 138 12.16 -2.51 -9.92
C HIS A 138 11.37 -3.80 -9.59
N CYS A 139 12.04 -4.80 -9.02
CA CYS A 139 11.45 -6.11 -8.71
C CYS A 139 12.18 -6.83 -7.55
N GLN A 140 12.75 -6.05 -6.62
CA GLN A 140 13.35 -6.60 -5.41
C GLN A 140 12.26 -6.91 -4.38
N ASP A 141 12.55 -7.83 -3.46
CA ASP A 141 11.69 -8.11 -2.31
C ASP A 141 12.48 -7.83 -1.03
N HIS A 142 12.27 -6.65 -0.44
CA HIS A 142 12.90 -6.22 0.81
C HIS A 142 12.11 -6.62 2.06
N THR A 143 11.05 -7.43 1.93
CA THR A 143 10.17 -7.78 3.05
C THR A 143 10.94 -8.42 4.19
N GLY A 144 11.88 -9.33 3.90
CA GLY A 144 12.68 -9.99 4.94
C GLY A 144 13.53 -9.03 5.75
N ALA A 145 14.09 -7.99 5.11
CA ALA A 145 14.85 -6.96 5.79
C ALA A 145 13.95 -6.12 6.70
N PHE A 146 12.78 -5.68 6.20
CA PHE A 146 11.82 -4.93 7.02
C PHE A 146 11.28 -5.77 8.19
N THR A 147 10.92 -7.04 7.97
CA THR A 147 10.51 -7.94 9.06
C THR A 147 11.59 -8.10 10.12
N SER A 148 12.88 -8.09 9.74
CA SER A 148 13.98 -8.19 10.70
C SER A 148 14.24 -6.89 11.48
N MET A 149 13.96 -5.73 10.89
CA MET A 149 14.20 -4.42 11.53
C MET A 149 13.03 -3.96 12.41
N LEU A 150 11.80 -4.31 12.02
CA LEU A 150 10.58 -3.84 12.65
C LEU A 150 10.16 -4.73 13.82
N GLN A 151 9.71 -4.11 14.91
CA GLN A 151 9.30 -4.81 16.12
C GLN A 151 7.81 -4.63 16.42
N ARG A 152 7.25 -3.44 16.12
CA ARG A 152 5.85 -3.08 16.37
C ARG A 152 5.01 -3.19 15.11
N VAL A 153 5.56 -2.79 13.96
CA VAL A 153 4.86 -2.85 12.68
C VAL A 153 4.61 -4.32 12.30
N ASN A 154 3.35 -4.70 12.08
CA ASN A 154 3.04 -6.05 11.61
C ASN A 154 3.27 -6.15 10.11
N VAL A 155 4.24 -6.96 9.72
CA VAL A 155 4.55 -7.21 8.31
C VAL A 155 3.80 -8.45 7.83
N THR A 156 2.95 -8.30 6.81
CA THR A 156 2.17 -9.39 6.22
C THR A 156 2.43 -9.46 4.72
N ARG A 157 2.73 -10.67 4.23
CA ARG A 157 2.86 -10.97 2.79
C ARG A 157 1.53 -11.49 2.25
N LEU A 158 1.03 -10.89 1.18
CA LEU A 158 -0.22 -11.26 0.52
C LEU A 158 0.10 -12.11 -0.72
N THR A 159 0.37 -13.38 -0.50
CA THR A 159 0.77 -14.31 -1.57
C THR A 159 -0.40 -15.02 -2.26
N GLN A 160 -1.60 -14.96 -1.66
CA GLN A 160 -2.82 -15.57 -2.18
C GLN A 160 -4.01 -14.62 -2.06
N PRO A 161 -4.97 -14.63 -3.00
CA PRO A 161 -6.14 -13.74 -2.98
C PRO A 161 -6.96 -13.82 -1.68
N GLU A 162 -7.18 -15.02 -1.14
CA GLU A 162 -7.96 -15.26 0.08
C GLU A 162 -7.34 -14.64 1.34
N GLN A 163 -6.08 -14.23 1.30
CA GLN A 163 -5.39 -13.57 2.41
C GLN A 163 -5.68 -12.07 2.47
N ILE A 164 -6.06 -11.46 1.34
CA ILE A 164 -6.04 -10.01 1.14
C ILE A 164 -7.08 -9.31 2.02
N VAL A 165 -8.36 -9.61 1.82
CA VAL A 165 -9.44 -8.97 2.56
C VAL A 165 -9.28 -9.17 4.08
N PRO A 166 -9.04 -10.39 4.60
CA PRO A 166 -8.82 -10.59 6.02
C PRO A 166 -7.59 -9.85 6.59
N ALA A 167 -6.51 -9.72 5.81
CA ALA A 167 -5.33 -9.01 6.26
C ALA A 167 -5.58 -7.50 6.38
N TYR A 168 -6.27 -6.89 5.41
CA TYR A 168 -6.62 -5.48 5.45
C TYR A 168 -7.67 -5.16 6.53
N GLN A 169 -8.68 -6.01 6.71
CA GLN A 169 -9.62 -5.90 7.83
C GLN A 169 -8.90 -5.96 9.17
N ARG A 170 -8.00 -6.93 9.35
CA ARG A 170 -7.17 -7.01 10.56
C ARG A 170 -6.30 -5.77 10.74
N ALA A 171 -5.76 -5.20 9.66
CA ALA A 171 -4.98 -3.97 9.71
C ALA A 171 -5.83 -2.76 10.12
N LEU A 172 -7.12 -2.73 9.76
CA LEU A 172 -8.08 -1.69 10.15
C LEU A 172 -8.58 -1.84 11.60
N GLU A 173 -8.79 -3.07 12.05
CA GLU A 173 -9.33 -3.35 13.39
C GLU A 173 -8.25 -3.28 14.48
N ARG A 174 -7.02 -3.65 14.14
CA ARG A 174 -5.90 -3.67 15.08
C ARG A 174 -5.34 -2.26 15.25
N LYS A 175 -5.19 -1.81 16.51
CA LYS A 175 -4.43 -0.59 16.82
C LYS A 175 -2.95 -0.73 16.43
N GLY A 176 -2.36 0.35 15.94
CA GLY A 176 -0.94 0.44 15.57
C GLY A 176 -0.65 0.10 14.10
N PRO A 177 0.62 0.18 13.68
CA PRO A 177 0.98 0.20 12.26
C PRO A 177 1.11 -1.19 11.62
N SER A 178 0.71 -1.31 10.36
CA SER A 178 0.77 -2.55 9.57
C SER A 178 1.47 -2.31 8.24
N LEU A 179 2.30 -3.24 7.78
CA LEU A 179 2.94 -3.25 6.45
C LEU A 179 2.47 -4.46 5.66
N LEU A 180 1.72 -4.20 4.59
CA LEU A 180 1.10 -5.21 3.74
C LEU A 180 1.84 -5.22 2.40
N ILE A 181 2.46 -6.37 2.10
CA ILE A 181 3.27 -6.58 0.90
C ILE A 181 2.45 -7.34 -0.12
N GLU A 182 2.21 -6.69 -1.25
CA GLU A 182 1.53 -7.24 -2.42
C GLU A 182 2.53 -7.71 -3.48
N TYR A 183 2.08 -8.55 -4.41
CA TYR A 183 2.93 -9.13 -5.44
C TYR A 183 2.42 -8.79 -6.83
N GLY A 184 3.15 -7.94 -7.56
CA GLY A 184 2.80 -7.48 -8.91
C GLY A 184 2.54 -8.61 -9.91
N ASP A 185 3.29 -9.71 -9.81
CA ASP A 185 3.09 -10.90 -10.66
C ASP A 185 1.72 -11.58 -10.46
N LEU A 186 1.03 -11.33 -9.35
CA LEU A 186 -0.30 -11.88 -9.05
C LEU A 186 -1.42 -10.96 -9.53
N HIS A 187 -1.16 -9.66 -9.81
CA HIS A 187 -2.17 -8.74 -10.35
C HIS A 187 -2.65 -9.09 -11.77
N PHE A 188 -1.96 -10.02 -12.45
CA PHE A 188 -2.24 -10.44 -13.82
C PHE A 188 -2.64 -11.92 -13.97
N LYS A 189 -2.61 -12.72 -12.89
CA LYS A 189 -3.04 -14.12 -12.86
C LYS A 189 -4.48 -14.28 -12.37
#